data_AF-K1Z676-F1
#
_entry.id   AF-K1Z676-F1
#
_cell.length_a   1.000
_cell.length_b   1.000
_cell.length_c   1.000
_cell.angle_alpha   90.00
_cell.angle_beta   90.00
_cell.angle_gamma   90.00
#
_symmetry.space_group_name_H-M   'P 1'
#
loop_
_entity.id
_entity.type
_entity.pdbx_description
1 polymer ?
#
loop_
_entity_poly.entity_id
_entity_poly.type
_entity_poly.pdbx_seq_one_letter_code
_entity_poly.pdbx_strand_id
1 'polypeptide(L)'
;LSTNNIVVLSGGGQDYGNGRGRAVAKLAGKQMNENKIAEFEKTNFEKKEGKKNSTRRKRYLETRDLRLMTFCYEQLFLVRSQMIQWLMRKYKLKNFASADIAMRRILKLLKQLELINSSRSGFLDYREMIVINEKGISALKDKGYLPEHAVRAEIDETKINHDFMATEVRLILEKIINCMAYIPDRLLRYHQQPQLPDAQIIYFSPKANREAKIAVEVEMTLKSRERYRKKFIDYQKSQYDLLFYFVNQNSIKGAILEESKAVTQMVFVCSIDELITKQDKAEMVSNDETIVLGDRFHCAANQSGGENNEQ
;
A
#
# COMPACT_ATOMS: atom_id res chain seq x y z
N LEU A 1 -29.48 5.44 -29.23
CA LEU A 1 -28.05 5.06 -29.11
C LEU A 1 -27.24 6.35 -28.98
N SER A 2 -26.94 6.77 -27.75
CA SER A 2 -26.24 8.02 -27.45
C SER A 2 -24.86 7.68 -26.91
N THR A 3 -23.85 7.78 -27.76
CA THR A 3 -22.43 7.67 -27.44
C THR A 3 -22.00 8.82 -26.53
N ASN A 4 -21.72 8.51 -25.27
CA ASN A 4 -21.09 9.46 -24.35
C ASN A 4 -19.62 9.62 -24.74
N ASN A 5 -19.29 10.75 -25.38
CA ASN A 5 -17.92 11.17 -25.66
C ASN A 5 -17.17 11.47 -24.36
N ILE A 6 -16.35 10.52 -23.90
CA ILE A 6 -15.36 10.73 -22.84
C ILE A 6 -14.05 11.12 -23.52
N VAL A 7 -13.64 12.36 -23.34
CA VAL A 7 -12.34 12.88 -23.78
C VAL A 7 -11.36 12.73 -22.63
N VAL A 8 -10.34 11.91 -22.83
CA VAL A 8 -9.19 11.74 -21.92
C VAL A 8 -8.10 12.70 -22.38
N LEU A 9 -7.77 13.72 -21.57
CA LEU A 9 -6.61 14.58 -21.81
C LEU A 9 -5.61 14.44 -20.67
N SER A 10 -4.34 14.33 -21.06
CA SER A 10 -3.14 14.29 -20.23
C SER A 10 -2.83 15.69 -19.68
N GLY A 11 -2.77 15.83 -18.36
CA GLY A 11 -2.33 17.04 -17.68
C GLY A 11 -1.63 16.67 -16.37
N GLY A 12 -0.38 17.09 -16.24
CA GLY A 12 0.50 16.79 -15.10
C GLY A 12 0.32 17.76 -13.93
N GLY A 13 0.90 17.37 -12.79
CA GLY A 13 1.12 18.21 -11.63
C GLY A 13 2.34 17.73 -10.83
N GLN A 14 3.35 18.59 -10.71
CA GLN A 14 4.31 18.65 -9.59
C GLN A 14 3.58 19.21 -8.35
N ASP A 15 3.93 19.06 -7.08
CA ASP A 15 4.98 18.45 -6.25
C ASP A 15 4.24 18.14 -4.91
N TYR A 16 4.44 17.08 -4.11
CA TYR A 16 5.62 16.61 -3.39
C TYR A 16 5.50 15.07 -3.25
N GLY A 17 6.51 14.32 -3.69
CA GLY A 17 6.52 12.86 -3.55
C GLY A 17 7.59 12.17 -4.36
N ASN A 18 8.78 12.77 -4.49
CA ASN A 18 9.79 12.42 -5.48
C ASN A 18 10.67 11.21 -5.13
N GLY A 19 10.11 10.20 -4.43
CA GLY A 19 10.80 8.94 -4.10
C GLY A 19 10.21 7.70 -4.77
N ARG A 20 8.89 7.66 -5.01
CA ARG A 20 8.19 6.43 -5.45
C ARG A 20 8.32 6.15 -6.95
N GLY A 21 8.23 7.18 -7.80
CA GLY A 21 8.39 7.01 -9.25
C GLY A 21 9.82 6.63 -9.65
N ARG A 22 10.83 7.14 -8.93
CA ARG A 22 12.23 6.81 -9.18
C ARG A 22 12.57 5.37 -8.83
N ALA A 23 12.07 4.83 -7.71
CA ALA A 23 12.34 3.44 -7.32
C ALA A 23 11.76 2.41 -8.31
N VAL A 24 10.54 2.66 -8.82
CA VAL A 24 9.91 1.78 -9.82
C VAL A 24 10.60 1.90 -11.18
N ALA A 25 11.01 3.11 -11.59
CA ALA A 25 11.75 3.31 -12.85
C ALA A 25 13.19 2.76 -12.80
N LYS A 26 13.87 2.80 -11.65
CA LYS A 26 15.24 2.28 -11.49
C LYS A 26 15.28 0.75 -11.56
N LEU A 27 14.22 0.07 -11.13
CA LEU A 27 14.01 -1.37 -11.32
C LEU A 27 13.68 -1.73 -12.77
N ALA A 28 13.29 -0.75 -13.60
CA ALA A 28 12.86 -0.91 -14.98
C ALA A 28 13.77 -0.18 -15.97
N GLY A 29 15.10 -0.20 -15.78
CA GLY A 29 16.13 -0.05 -16.83
C GLY A 29 16.00 1.06 -17.89
N LYS A 30 15.19 2.11 -17.71
CA LYS A 30 15.00 3.18 -18.72
C LYS A 30 15.39 4.53 -18.16
N GLN A 31 16.50 5.06 -18.64
CA GLN A 31 16.81 6.49 -18.56
C GLN A 31 15.69 7.27 -19.25
N MET A 32 14.92 8.05 -18.49
CA MET A 32 14.00 9.02 -19.07
C MET A 32 14.75 10.33 -19.32
N ASN A 33 14.62 10.81 -20.55
CA ASN A 33 15.27 11.98 -21.12
C ASN A 33 14.65 13.26 -20.53
N GLU A 34 15.44 14.02 -19.77
CA GLU A 34 15.00 15.13 -18.91
C GLU A 34 14.43 16.34 -19.68
N ASN A 35 14.69 16.43 -21.00
CA ASN A 35 14.30 17.58 -21.81
C ASN A 35 12.81 17.63 -22.19
N LYS A 36 12.02 16.57 -21.99
CA LYS A 36 10.57 16.58 -22.30
C LYS A 36 9.67 17.07 -21.17
N ILE A 37 10.20 17.24 -19.95
CA ILE A 37 9.41 17.66 -18.79
C ILE A 37 9.28 19.19 -18.73
N ALA A 38 10.31 19.92 -19.18
CA ALA A 38 10.35 21.39 -19.11
C ALA A 38 9.40 22.09 -20.11
N GLU A 39 9.01 21.43 -21.20
CA GLU A 39 8.16 22.04 -22.24
C GLU A 39 6.65 21.97 -21.92
N PHE A 40 6.25 21.19 -20.90
CA PHE A 40 4.85 21.00 -20.52
C PHE A 40 4.31 22.05 -19.53
N GLU A 41 5.17 22.93 -19.01
CA GLU A 41 4.83 23.89 -17.94
C GLU A 41 4.42 25.28 -18.46
N LYS A 42 4.51 25.54 -19.76
CA LYS A 42 4.12 26.83 -20.35
C LYS A 42 2.91 26.66 -21.26
N THR A 43 1.71 26.69 -20.71
CA THR A 43 0.55 27.35 -21.35
C THR A 43 -0.64 27.38 -20.38
N ASN A 44 -0.95 28.58 -19.89
CA ASN A 44 -2.27 28.93 -19.39
C ASN A 44 -2.60 30.36 -19.83
N PHE A 45 -3.89 30.59 -20.02
CA PHE A 45 -4.62 31.82 -20.37
C PHE A 45 -4.95 32.07 -21.84
N GLU A 46 -6.21 31.79 -22.17
CA GLU A 46 -7.08 32.80 -22.77
C GLU A 46 -8.50 32.69 -22.17
N LYS A 47 -8.96 33.79 -21.57
CA LYS A 47 -10.36 33.99 -21.16
C LYS A 47 -11.22 34.12 -22.41
N LYS A 48 -12.34 33.41 -22.48
CA LYS A 48 -13.52 33.90 -23.19
C LYS A 48 -14.75 33.84 -22.29
N GLU A 49 -15.32 35.02 -22.09
CA GLU A 49 -16.59 35.27 -21.44
C GLU A 49 -17.76 34.63 -22.21
N GLY A 50 -18.84 34.34 -21.49
CA GLY A 50 -20.18 34.28 -22.06
C GLY A 50 -20.79 32.89 -22.24
N LYS A 51 -21.54 32.45 -21.21
CA LYS A 51 -22.96 32.03 -21.26
C LYS A 51 -23.29 31.08 -20.10
N LYS A 52 -24.25 31.48 -19.27
CA LYS A 52 -24.88 30.68 -18.22
C LYS A 52 -25.67 29.53 -18.86
N ASN A 53 -25.00 28.43 -19.16
CA ASN A 53 -25.60 27.12 -19.18
C ASN A 53 -25.07 26.36 -17.97
N SER A 54 -25.97 25.77 -17.19
CA SER A 54 -25.69 24.84 -16.11
C SER A 54 -24.89 23.65 -16.66
N THR A 55 -23.59 23.87 -16.79
CA THR A 55 -22.63 22.92 -17.32
C THR A 55 -22.39 21.93 -16.21
N ARG A 56 -22.93 20.73 -16.37
CA ARG A 56 -22.59 19.56 -15.56
C ARG A 56 -21.07 19.46 -15.54
N ARG A 57 -20.41 19.94 -14.46
CA ARG A 57 -18.94 19.97 -14.34
C ARG A 57 -18.43 18.58 -14.70
N LYS A 58 -17.68 18.46 -15.80
CA LYS A 58 -16.94 17.23 -16.12
C LYS A 58 -16.05 16.94 -14.91
N ARG A 59 -16.27 15.79 -14.27
CA ARG A 59 -15.45 15.33 -13.15
C ARG A 59 -14.34 14.48 -13.72
N TYR A 60 -13.11 14.87 -13.42
CA TYR A 60 -11.91 14.16 -13.82
C TYR A 60 -11.40 13.32 -12.64
N LEU A 61 -10.67 12.24 -12.93
CA LEU A 61 -9.98 11.48 -11.89
C LEU A 61 -8.88 12.36 -11.29
N GLU A 62 -8.93 12.55 -9.98
CA GLU A 62 -7.88 13.23 -9.24
C GLU A 62 -6.77 12.24 -8.87
N THR A 63 -5.56 12.74 -8.58
CA THR A 63 -4.43 11.95 -8.03
C THR A 63 -4.86 11.08 -6.84
N ARG A 64 -5.78 11.58 -6.02
CA ARG A 64 -6.36 10.83 -4.89
C ARG A 64 -7.09 9.58 -5.33
N ASP A 65 -7.89 9.68 -6.39
CA ASP A 65 -8.75 8.61 -6.86
C ASP A 65 -7.87 7.49 -7.44
N LEU A 66 -6.85 7.85 -8.23
CA LEU A 66 -5.84 6.93 -8.75
C LEU A 66 -5.04 6.24 -7.64
N ARG A 67 -4.64 6.98 -6.59
CA ARG A 67 -3.94 6.40 -5.43
C ARG A 67 -4.82 5.42 -4.65
N LEU A 68 -6.12 5.70 -4.49
CA LEU A 68 -7.05 4.79 -3.84
C LEU A 68 -7.30 3.54 -4.68
N MET A 69 -7.42 3.69 -6.00
CA MET A 69 -7.50 2.56 -6.93
C MET A 69 -6.22 1.71 -6.90
N THR A 70 -5.05 2.34 -6.84
CA THR A 70 -3.77 1.63 -6.68
C THR A 70 -3.74 0.85 -5.38
N PHE A 71 -4.17 1.46 -4.27
CA PHE A 71 -4.29 0.79 -2.99
C PHE A 71 -5.27 -0.40 -3.05
N CYS A 72 -6.41 -0.24 -3.72
CA CYS A 72 -7.38 -1.31 -3.94
C CYS A 72 -6.79 -2.45 -4.78
N TYR A 73 -6.12 -2.12 -5.88
CA TYR A 73 -5.40 -3.09 -6.68
C TYR A 73 -4.39 -3.84 -5.83
N GLU A 74 -3.60 -3.14 -5.02
CA GLU A 74 -2.56 -3.65 -4.15
C GLU A 74 -3.07 -4.53 -3.00
N GLN A 75 -4.36 -4.54 -2.69
CA GLN A 75 -4.95 -5.38 -1.62
C GLN A 75 -6.01 -6.36 -2.12
N LEU A 76 -6.17 -6.52 -3.44
CA LEU A 76 -7.22 -7.29 -4.13
C LEU A 76 -8.63 -6.71 -3.97
N PHE A 77 -9.01 -6.36 -2.75
CA PHE A 77 -10.24 -5.67 -2.44
C PHE A 77 -10.05 -4.72 -1.25
N LEU A 78 -11.00 -3.81 -1.07
CA LEU A 78 -11.08 -2.99 0.14
C LEU A 78 -12.50 -3.00 0.68
N VAL A 79 -12.62 -2.98 2.00
CA VAL A 79 -13.88 -2.62 2.66
C VAL A 79 -13.90 -1.15 3.07
N ARG A 80 -15.10 -0.64 3.31
CA ARG A 80 -15.35 0.75 3.72
C ARG A 80 -14.47 1.23 4.88
N SER A 81 -14.29 0.43 5.94
CA SER A 81 -13.47 0.82 7.09
C SER A 81 -12.01 1.07 6.69
N GLN A 82 -11.42 0.19 5.89
CA GLN A 82 -10.03 0.28 5.40
C GLN A 82 -9.84 1.49 4.50
N MET A 83 -10.79 1.76 3.60
CA MET A 83 -10.76 2.95 2.74
C MET A 83 -10.79 4.24 3.56
N ILE A 84 -11.63 4.29 4.61
CA ILE A 84 -11.71 5.45 5.50
C ILE A 84 -10.41 5.64 6.28
N GLN A 85 -9.86 4.57 6.87
CA GLN A 85 -8.57 4.61 7.57
C GLN A 85 -7.46 5.15 6.65
N TRP A 86 -7.39 4.64 5.41
CA TRP A 86 -6.43 5.10 4.42
C TRP A 86 -6.61 6.58 4.08
N LEU A 87 -7.84 7.03 3.82
CA LEU A 87 -8.14 8.43 3.48
C LEU A 87 -7.79 9.39 4.61
N MET A 88 -8.17 9.05 5.85
CA MET A 88 -7.85 9.86 7.02
C MET A 88 -6.35 10.06 7.17
N ARG A 89 -5.58 8.98 6.96
CA ARG A 89 -4.12 9.03 7.08
C ARG A 89 -3.45 9.80 5.94
N LYS A 90 -3.82 9.55 4.69
CA LYS A 90 -3.14 10.18 3.53
C LYS A 90 -3.51 11.65 3.34
N TYR A 91 -4.70 12.07 3.79
CA TYR A 91 -5.21 13.44 3.57
C TYR A 91 -5.48 14.22 4.86
N LYS A 92 -4.99 13.73 6.01
CA LYS A 92 -5.11 14.39 7.33
C LYS A 92 -6.54 14.87 7.63
N LEU A 93 -7.55 14.04 7.31
CA LEU A 93 -8.94 14.41 7.49
C LEU A 93 -9.30 14.41 8.99
N LYS A 94 -9.96 15.48 9.44
CA LYS A 94 -10.17 15.77 10.87
C LYS A 94 -11.07 14.75 11.60
N ASN A 95 -11.99 14.10 10.89
CA ASN A 95 -12.93 13.15 11.48
C ASN A 95 -13.43 12.11 10.48
N PHE A 96 -14.01 11.04 11.02
CA PHE A 96 -14.57 9.92 10.27
C PHE A 96 -15.66 10.35 9.28
N ALA A 97 -16.55 11.27 9.67
CA ALA A 97 -17.64 11.75 8.81
C ALA A 97 -17.12 12.42 7.54
N SER A 98 -16.06 13.22 7.65
CA SER A 98 -15.42 13.89 6.51
C SER A 98 -14.77 12.89 5.57
N ALA A 99 -14.08 11.88 6.12
CA ALA A 99 -13.48 10.80 5.34
C ALA A 99 -14.52 9.94 4.63
N ASP A 100 -15.64 9.67 5.27
CA ASP A 100 -16.74 8.94 4.66
C ASP A 100 -17.42 9.72 3.53
N ILE A 101 -17.64 11.03 3.69
CA ILE A 101 -18.17 11.87 2.61
C ILE A 101 -17.20 11.85 1.41
N ALA A 102 -15.89 12.00 1.65
CA ALA A 102 -14.88 11.92 0.61
C ALA A 102 -14.91 10.55 -0.08
N MET A 103 -14.88 9.46 0.69
CA MET A 103 -14.94 8.09 0.18
C MET A 103 -16.16 7.86 -0.71
N ARG A 104 -17.36 8.27 -0.26
CA ARG A 104 -18.60 8.12 -1.04
C ARG A 104 -18.55 8.90 -2.35
N ARG A 105 -17.93 10.08 -2.38
CA ARG A 105 -17.74 10.87 -3.61
C ARG A 105 -16.80 10.17 -4.59
N ILE A 106 -15.69 9.62 -4.09
CA ILE A 106 -14.73 8.87 -4.91
C ILE A 106 -15.40 7.62 -5.48
N LEU A 107 -16.01 6.80 -4.63
CA LEU A 107 -16.69 5.56 -5.05
C LEU A 107 -17.80 5.85 -6.08
N LYS A 108 -18.58 6.92 -5.89
CA LYS A 108 -19.59 7.32 -6.87
C LYS A 108 -18.96 7.62 -8.23
N LEU A 109 -17.86 8.36 -8.26
CA LEU A 109 -17.15 8.68 -9.51
C LEU A 109 -16.57 7.42 -10.15
N LEU A 110 -15.87 6.57 -9.39
CA LEU A 110 -15.25 5.35 -9.90
C LEU A 110 -16.27 4.34 -10.44
N LYS A 111 -17.43 4.20 -9.77
CA LYS A 111 -18.55 3.38 -10.27
C LYS A 111 -19.16 3.97 -11.55
N GLN A 112 -19.35 5.28 -11.62
CA GLN A 112 -19.86 5.95 -12.83
C GLN A 112 -18.94 5.78 -14.04
N LEU A 113 -17.63 5.67 -13.80
CA LEU A 113 -16.63 5.42 -14.83
C LEU A 113 -16.40 3.92 -15.09
N GLU A 114 -17.08 3.04 -14.35
CA GLU A 114 -16.93 1.58 -14.42
C GLU A 114 -15.48 1.13 -14.20
N LEU A 115 -14.76 1.76 -13.27
CA LEU A 115 -13.36 1.41 -12.96
C LEU A 115 -13.25 0.44 -11.78
N ILE A 116 -14.35 0.26 -11.05
CA ILE A 116 -14.46 -0.63 -9.90
C ILE A 116 -15.77 -1.40 -9.94
N ASN A 117 -15.76 -2.58 -9.35
CA ASN A 117 -16.93 -3.39 -9.06
C ASN A 117 -17.17 -3.40 -7.54
N SER A 118 -18.42 -3.62 -7.17
CA SER A 118 -18.82 -3.86 -5.79
C SER A 118 -19.40 -5.25 -5.69
N SER A 119 -18.85 -6.08 -4.80
CA SER A 119 -19.41 -7.38 -4.46
C SER A 119 -19.80 -7.42 -2.98
N ARG A 120 -20.86 -8.15 -2.64
CA ARG A 120 -21.13 -8.49 -1.23
C ARG A 120 -20.53 -9.88 -1.00
N SER A 121 -19.63 -9.98 -0.03
CA SER A 121 -19.16 -11.29 0.44
C SER A 121 -20.10 -11.82 1.52
N GLY A 122 -20.50 -13.08 1.41
CA GLY A 122 -21.19 -13.79 2.50
C GLY A 122 -20.27 -14.12 3.68
N PHE A 123 -18.95 -14.05 3.50
CA PHE A 123 -17.94 -14.41 4.51
C PHE A 123 -17.52 -13.25 5.42
N LEU A 124 -17.56 -12.02 4.92
CA LEU A 124 -17.27 -10.82 5.70
C LEU A 124 -18.58 -10.12 6.06
N ASP A 125 -19.40 -10.68 6.95
CA ASP A 125 -20.65 -10.13 7.50
C ASP A 125 -21.20 -8.89 6.74
N TYR A 126 -21.76 -9.15 5.56
CA TYR A 126 -22.45 -8.16 4.71
C TYR A 126 -21.64 -6.91 4.32
N ARG A 127 -20.30 -6.96 4.36
CA ARG A 127 -19.44 -5.84 3.96
C ARG A 127 -19.32 -5.80 2.43
N GLU A 128 -19.64 -4.63 1.87
CA GLU A 128 -19.37 -4.34 0.46
C GLU A 128 -17.85 -4.36 0.24
N MET A 129 -17.38 -5.30 -0.57
CA MET A 129 -16.02 -5.38 -1.08
C MET A 129 -15.93 -4.56 -2.36
N ILE A 130 -15.02 -3.61 -2.38
CA ILE A 130 -14.68 -2.81 -3.54
C ILE A 130 -13.48 -3.44 -4.23
N VAL A 131 -13.62 -3.72 -5.52
CA VAL A 131 -12.60 -4.41 -6.33
C VAL A 131 -12.33 -3.59 -7.58
N ILE A 132 -11.07 -3.44 -7.96
CA ILE A 132 -10.72 -2.83 -9.24
C ILE A 132 -10.97 -3.81 -10.40
N ASN A 133 -11.58 -3.34 -11.48
CA ASN A 133 -11.80 -4.17 -12.67
C ASN A 133 -10.72 -3.92 -13.73
N GLU A 134 -10.78 -4.65 -14.85
CA GLU A 134 -9.79 -4.54 -15.94
C GLU A 134 -9.66 -3.11 -16.46
N LYS A 135 -10.78 -2.40 -16.64
CA LYS A 135 -10.80 -1.00 -17.10
C LYS A 135 -10.07 -0.08 -16.12
N GLY A 136 -10.28 -0.31 -14.82
CA GLY A 136 -9.55 0.38 -13.76
C GLY A 136 -8.05 0.11 -13.79
N ILE A 137 -7.64 -1.15 -14.00
CA ILE A 137 -6.24 -1.54 -14.10
C ILE A 137 -5.58 -0.88 -15.32
N SER A 138 -6.20 -0.95 -16.50
CA SER A 138 -5.70 -0.28 -17.70
C SER A 138 -5.55 1.22 -17.48
N ALA A 139 -6.54 1.87 -16.85
CA ALA A 139 -6.46 3.30 -16.54
C ALA A 139 -5.30 3.64 -15.58
N LEU A 140 -4.93 2.74 -14.66
CA LEU A 140 -3.76 2.94 -13.80
C LEU A 140 -2.44 2.75 -14.55
N LYS A 141 -2.36 1.79 -15.48
CA LYS A 141 -1.18 1.59 -16.34
C LYS A 141 -0.93 2.80 -17.24
N ASP A 142 -1.98 3.26 -17.93
CA ASP A 142 -1.92 4.45 -18.80
C ASP A 142 -1.44 5.71 -18.06
N LYS A 143 -1.65 5.76 -16.74
CA LYS A 143 -1.23 6.86 -15.87
C LYS A 143 0.07 6.60 -15.12
N GLY A 144 0.73 5.46 -15.34
CA GLY A 144 2.00 5.10 -14.70
C GLY A 144 1.91 4.74 -13.22
N TYR A 145 0.72 4.40 -12.72
CA TYR A 145 0.50 3.97 -11.32
C TYR A 145 0.71 2.49 -11.10
N LEU A 146 0.58 1.68 -12.16
CA LEU A 146 0.86 0.24 -12.16
C LEU A 146 1.84 -0.10 -13.28
N PRO A 147 2.68 -1.14 -13.10
CA PRO A 147 3.54 -1.62 -14.17
C PRO A 147 2.72 -2.31 -15.28
N GLU A 148 3.28 -2.37 -16.49
CA GLU A 148 2.63 -2.97 -17.67
C GLU A 148 2.20 -4.43 -17.46
N HIS A 149 2.97 -5.19 -16.68
CA HIS A 149 2.68 -6.59 -16.37
C HIS A 149 1.60 -6.77 -15.30
N ALA A 150 1.09 -5.70 -14.67
CA ALA A 150 0.04 -5.81 -13.67
C ALA A 150 -1.23 -6.39 -14.29
N VAL A 151 -1.76 -7.47 -13.74
CA VAL A 151 -3.02 -8.09 -14.19
C VAL A 151 -4.00 -8.17 -13.03
N ARG A 152 -5.28 -8.33 -13.35
CA ARG A 152 -6.28 -8.60 -12.33
C ARG A 152 -6.02 -9.97 -11.72
N ALA A 153 -6.05 -10.02 -10.40
CA ALA A 153 -6.03 -11.27 -9.65
C ALA A 153 -7.46 -11.64 -9.25
N GLU A 154 -7.74 -12.94 -9.27
CA GLU A 154 -8.98 -13.48 -8.75
C GLU A 154 -8.96 -13.48 -7.23
N ILE A 155 -10.13 -13.24 -6.63
CA ILE A 155 -10.30 -13.31 -5.18
C ILE A 155 -10.61 -14.77 -4.83
N ASP A 156 -9.73 -15.38 -4.06
CA ASP A 156 -9.90 -16.73 -3.52
C ASP A 156 -10.73 -16.64 -2.23
N GLU A 157 -11.97 -17.15 -2.26
CA GLU A 157 -12.88 -17.09 -1.11
C GLU A 157 -12.30 -17.74 0.14
N THR A 158 -11.42 -18.75 -0.02
CA THR A 158 -10.77 -19.43 1.12
C THR A 158 -9.71 -18.57 1.80
N LYS A 159 -9.25 -17.50 1.14
CA LYS A 159 -8.21 -16.59 1.64
C LYS A 159 -8.72 -15.20 2.02
N ILE A 160 -10.02 -14.92 1.84
CA ILE A 160 -10.62 -13.61 2.14
C ILE A 160 -10.22 -13.07 3.52
N ASN A 161 -10.22 -13.93 4.56
CA ASN A 161 -9.85 -13.50 5.91
C ASN A 161 -8.35 -13.16 6.03
N HIS A 162 -7.48 -13.89 5.32
CA HIS A 162 -6.06 -13.58 5.27
C HIS A 162 -5.83 -12.25 4.53
N ASP A 163 -6.41 -12.06 3.35
CA ASP A 163 -6.28 -10.83 2.57
C ASP A 163 -6.83 -9.59 3.33
N PHE A 164 -7.95 -9.78 4.03
CA PHE A 164 -8.51 -8.75 4.91
C PHE A 164 -7.51 -8.36 6.01
N MET A 165 -6.92 -9.34 6.71
CA MET A 165 -5.97 -9.08 7.79
C MET A 165 -4.64 -8.52 7.28
N ALA A 166 -4.16 -8.97 6.12
CA ALA A 166 -2.99 -8.39 5.47
C ALA A 166 -3.18 -6.89 5.18
N THR A 167 -4.41 -6.49 4.84
CA THR A 167 -4.76 -5.08 4.65
C THR A 167 -4.75 -4.28 5.96
N GLU A 168 -5.30 -4.83 7.05
CA GLU A 168 -5.23 -4.18 8.37
C GLU A 168 -3.77 -4.03 8.85
N VAL A 169 -2.97 -5.09 8.72
CA VAL A 169 -1.54 -5.08 9.04
C VAL A 169 -0.83 -3.99 8.23
N ARG A 170 -1.05 -3.92 6.92
CA ARG A 170 -0.46 -2.89 6.06
C ARG A 170 -0.81 -1.48 6.52
N LEU A 171 -2.08 -1.21 6.82
CA LEU A 171 -2.55 0.12 7.22
C LEU A 171 -1.82 0.61 8.48
N ILE A 172 -1.63 -0.29 9.45
CA ILE A 172 -0.92 -0.02 10.71
C ILE A 172 0.59 0.12 10.45
N LEU A 173 1.22 -0.81 9.72
CA LEU A 173 2.64 -0.74 9.45
C LEU A 173 3.04 0.52 8.72
N GLU A 174 2.30 0.93 7.70
CA GLU A 174 2.62 2.16 7.00
C GLU A 174 2.39 3.42 7.88
N LYS A 175 1.61 3.35 8.98
CA LYS A 175 1.47 4.45 9.96
C LYS A 175 2.75 4.57 10.80
N ILE A 176 3.34 3.45 11.17
CA ILE A 176 4.48 3.38 12.09
C ILE A 176 5.81 3.52 11.31
N ILE A 177 5.93 2.76 10.23
CA ILE A 177 7.08 2.74 9.34
C ILE A 177 6.82 3.76 8.23
N ASN A 178 7.77 4.67 8.03
CA ASN A 178 7.74 5.58 6.88
C ASN A 178 8.06 4.81 5.58
N CYS A 179 7.12 3.98 5.13
CA CYS A 179 7.30 3.09 3.98
C CYS A 179 7.51 3.89 2.70
N MET A 180 8.70 3.76 2.11
CA MET A 180 8.97 4.26 0.77
C MET A 180 8.09 3.55 -0.25
N ALA A 181 7.98 2.22 -0.14
CA ALA A 181 7.09 1.40 -0.95
C ALA A 181 6.54 0.20 -0.17
N TYR A 182 5.34 -0.24 -0.54
CA TYR A 182 4.75 -1.51 -0.15
C TYR A 182 4.44 -2.27 -1.44
N ILE A 183 4.98 -3.47 -1.60
CA ILE A 183 4.88 -4.25 -2.83
C ILE A 183 4.24 -5.60 -2.47
N PRO A 184 2.99 -5.88 -2.89
CA PRO A 184 2.34 -7.16 -2.63
C PRO A 184 2.97 -8.29 -3.43
N ASP A 185 2.82 -9.52 -2.94
CA ASP A 185 3.33 -10.77 -3.52
C ASP A 185 3.16 -10.86 -5.05
N ARG A 186 1.99 -10.49 -5.60
CA ARG A 186 1.69 -10.63 -7.03
C ARG A 186 2.50 -9.69 -7.92
N LEU A 187 2.92 -8.54 -7.39
CA LEU A 187 3.87 -7.68 -8.09
C LEU A 187 5.30 -8.18 -7.92
N LEU A 188 5.60 -8.91 -6.84
CA LEU A 188 6.90 -9.55 -6.63
C LEU A 188 7.10 -10.81 -7.50
N ARG A 189 6.04 -11.57 -7.80
CA ARG A 189 6.08 -12.79 -8.63
C ARG A 189 6.75 -12.56 -9.99
N TYR A 190 6.60 -11.37 -10.57
CA TYR A 190 7.24 -11.01 -11.83
C TYR A 190 8.78 -11.08 -11.76
N HIS A 191 9.36 -10.87 -10.58
CA HIS A 191 10.80 -10.90 -10.36
C HIS A 191 11.37 -12.28 -10.02
N GLN A 192 10.56 -13.35 -10.11
CA GLN A 192 10.96 -14.76 -9.93
C GLN A 192 11.83 -15.02 -8.69
N GLN A 193 11.48 -14.39 -7.56
CA GLN A 193 12.26 -14.53 -6.34
C GLN A 193 12.09 -15.94 -5.75
N PRO A 194 13.15 -16.56 -5.20
CA PRO A 194 13.07 -17.92 -4.64
C PRO A 194 12.03 -18.06 -3.52
N GLN A 195 11.92 -17.01 -2.69
CA GLN A 195 10.98 -16.92 -1.59
C GLN A 195 10.19 -15.62 -1.74
N LEU A 196 8.86 -15.75 -1.82
CA LEU A 196 7.94 -14.62 -1.96
C LEU A 196 7.18 -14.41 -0.64
N PRO A 197 7.29 -13.22 -0.01
CA PRO A 197 6.45 -12.85 1.11
C PRO A 197 5.05 -12.44 0.63
N ASP A 198 4.10 -12.38 1.57
CA ASP A 198 2.79 -11.77 1.32
C ASP A 198 2.95 -10.31 0.86
N ALA A 199 3.94 -9.61 1.42
CA ALA A 199 4.39 -8.32 0.89
C ALA A 199 5.84 -7.99 1.25
N GLN A 200 6.41 -7.05 0.50
CA GLN A 200 7.68 -6.42 0.78
C GLN A 200 7.47 -4.94 1.14
N ILE A 201 8.04 -4.49 2.23
CA ILE A 201 8.18 -3.07 2.55
C ILE A 201 9.60 -2.62 2.22
N ILE A 202 9.72 -1.51 1.50
CA ILE A 202 10.97 -0.78 1.33
C ILE A 202 10.92 0.42 2.28
N TYR A 203 11.90 0.52 3.15
CA TYR A 203 12.08 1.67 4.03
C TYR A 203 13.54 2.12 4.03
N PHE A 204 13.75 3.41 4.30
CA PHE A 204 15.10 3.93 4.51
C PHE A 204 15.49 3.68 5.97
N SER A 205 16.57 2.93 6.20
CA SER A 205 17.14 2.72 7.52
C SER A 205 18.14 3.84 7.82
N PRO A 206 17.83 4.81 8.70
CA PRO A 206 18.75 5.91 8.99
C PRO A 206 20.04 5.41 9.63
N LYS A 207 19.93 4.41 10.52
CA LYS A 207 21.08 3.79 11.21
C LYS A 207 22.08 3.15 10.24
N ALA A 208 21.59 2.54 9.16
CA ALA A 208 22.44 1.90 8.16
C ALA A 208 22.70 2.80 6.93
N ASN A 209 22.11 4.00 6.90
CA ASN A 209 22.14 4.95 5.78
C ASN A 209 21.85 4.29 4.40
N ARG A 210 20.91 3.35 4.36
CA ARG A 210 20.54 2.62 3.14
C ARG A 210 19.08 2.19 3.14
N GLU A 211 18.58 1.85 1.95
CA GLU A 211 17.32 1.14 1.82
C GLU A 211 17.44 -0.26 2.43
N ALA A 212 16.42 -0.64 3.18
CA ALA A 212 16.27 -1.96 3.74
C ALA A 212 14.92 -2.56 3.28
N LYS A 213 14.94 -3.87 3.04
CA LYS A 213 13.82 -4.66 2.56
C LYS A 213 13.28 -5.50 3.70
N ILE A 214 12.04 -5.25 4.09
CA ILE A 214 11.33 -6.03 5.11
C ILE A 214 10.37 -6.97 4.37
N ALA A 215 10.51 -8.28 4.57
CA ALA A 215 9.49 -9.25 4.20
C ALA A 215 8.37 -9.21 5.25
N VAL A 216 7.12 -9.21 4.80
CA VAL A 216 5.92 -9.25 5.65
C VAL A 216 5.17 -10.54 5.37
N GLU A 217 4.86 -11.26 6.44
CA GLU A 217 4.13 -12.52 6.43
C GLU A 217 2.94 -12.45 7.39
N VAL A 218 1.78 -12.93 6.94
CA VAL A 218 0.55 -12.99 7.72
C VAL A 218 0.11 -14.44 7.82
N GLU A 219 0.04 -14.95 9.05
CA GLU A 219 -0.26 -16.35 9.31
C GLU A 219 -1.57 -16.49 10.08
N MET A 220 -2.57 -17.04 9.40
CA MET A 220 -3.91 -17.23 9.96
C MET A 220 -4.08 -18.61 10.62
N THR A 221 -3.27 -19.60 10.24
CA THR A 221 -3.40 -20.99 10.69
C THR A 221 -2.06 -21.60 11.08
N LEU A 222 -2.10 -22.55 12.02
CA LEU A 222 -0.89 -23.25 12.45
C LEU A 222 -0.40 -24.22 11.36
N LYS A 223 0.86 -24.08 10.96
CA LYS A 223 1.56 -25.03 10.08
C LYS A 223 2.47 -25.96 10.89
N SER A 224 2.94 -27.03 10.24
CA SER A 224 3.94 -27.91 10.85
C SER A 224 5.26 -27.18 11.09
N ARG A 225 6.00 -27.60 12.12
CA ARG A 225 7.33 -27.06 12.44
C ARG A 225 8.28 -27.13 11.24
N GLU A 226 8.26 -28.24 10.51
CA GLU A 226 9.06 -28.43 9.29
C GLU A 226 8.76 -27.35 8.22
N ARG A 227 7.48 -26.99 8.04
CA ARG A 227 7.10 -25.92 7.10
C ARG A 227 7.64 -24.57 7.52
N TYR A 228 7.61 -24.23 8.82
CA TYR A 228 8.19 -22.98 9.30
C TYR A 228 9.71 -22.98 9.15
N ARG A 229 10.39 -24.06 9.55
CA ARG A 229 11.84 -24.18 9.42
C ARG A 229 12.30 -24.02 7.98
N LYS A 230 11.65 -24.72 7.03
CA LYS A 230 11.94 -24.58 5.61
C LYS A 230 11.79 -23.13 5.15
N LYS A 231 10.66 -22.49 5.49
CA LYS A 231 10.38 -21.10 5.14
C LYS A 231 11.44 -20.13 5.67
N PHE A 232 11.89 -20.29 6.92
CA PHE A 232 12.93 -19.43 7.49
C PHE A 232 14.30 -19.67 6.86
N ILE A 233 14.66 -20.91 6.54
CA ILE A 233 15.89 -21.21 5.80
C ILE A 233 15.85 -20.54 4.42
N ASP A 234 14.71 -20.57 3.75
CA ASP A 234 14.53 -19.94 2.43
C ASP A 234 14.63 -18.41 2.54
N TYR A 235 14.07 -17.80 3.60
CA TYR A 235 14.23 -16.37 3.88
C TYR A 235 15.66 -15.98 4.24
N GLN A 236 16.41 -16.81 4.96
CA GLN A 236 17.82 -16.53 5.28
C GLN A 236 18.70 -16.45 4.02
N LYS A 237 18.32 -17.17 2.95
CA LYS A 237 18.99 -17.15 1.65
C LYS A 237 18.48 -16.06 0.71
N SER A 238 17.50 -15.27 1.15
CA SER A 238 16.85 -14.25 0.35
C SER A 238 17.52 -12.87 0.48
N GLN A 239 17.01 -11.90 -0.27
CA GLN A 239 17.48 -10.51 -0.26
C GLN A 239 16.87 -9.64 0.86
N TYR A 240 16.07 -10.22 1.76
CA TYR A 240 15.36 -9.46 2.80
C TYR A 240 16.25 -9.24 4.02
N ASP A 241 16.33 -7.99 4.49
CA ASP A 241 17.11 -7.62 5.67
C ASP A 241 16.41 -8.05 6.96
N LEU A 242 15.08 -7.97 6.98
CA LEU A 242 14.22 -8.27 8.13
C LEU A 242 13.00 -9.09 7.69
N LEU A 243 12.50 -9.95 8.57
CA LEU A 243 11.23 -10.65 8.40
C LEU A 243 10.26 -10.26 9.51
N PHE A 244 9.12 -9.68 9.14
CA PHE A 244 8.01 -9.39 10.04
C PHE A 244 6.92 -10.44 9.87
N TYR A 245 6.63 -11.15 10.94
CA TYR A 245 5.68 -12.26 10.97
C TYR A 245 4.50 -11.92 11.89
N PHE A 246 3.32 -11.75 11.30
CA PHE A 246 2.09 -11.43 12.01
C PHE A 246 1.22 -12.66 12.13
N VAL A 247 0.85 -13.03 13.36
CA VAL A 247 0.13 -14.27 13.63
C VAL A 247 -1.25 -14.00 14.20
N ASN A 248 -2.24 -14.78 13.77
CA ASN A 248 -3.61 -14.62 14.23
C ASN A 248 -3.79 -14.99 15.73
N GLN A 249 -2.95 -15.89 16.27
CA GLN A 249 -3.09 -16.37 17.65
C GLN A 249 -1.72 -16.56 18.34
N ASN A 250 -1.69 -16.34 19.66
CA ASN A 250 -0.48 -16.48 20.48
C ASN A 250 0.09 -17.92 20.50
N SER A 251 -0.76 -18.95 20.35
CA SER A 251 -0.30 -20.34 20.21
C SER A 251 0.62 -20.54 19.00
N ILE A 252 0.33 -19.86 17.89
CA ILE A 252 1.15 -19.86 16.67
C ILE A 252 2.45 -19.07 16.91
N LYS A 253 2.38 -17.96 17.65
CA LYS A 253 3.55 -17.11 18.02
C LYS A 253 4.68 -17.95 18.62
N GLY A 254 4.36 -18.81 19.60
CA GLY A 254 5.34 -19.66 20.27
C GLY A 254 6.05 -20.65 19.33
N ALA A 255 5.29 -21.31 18.44
CA ALA A 255 5.86 -22.26 17.48
C ALA A 255 6.80 -21.57 16.47
N ILE A 256 6.43 -20.37 16.01
CA ILE A 256 7.24 -19.58 15.09
C ILE A 256 8.51 -19.06 15.76
N LEU A 257 8.40 -18.53 16.98
CA LEU A 257 9.56 -18.05 17.75
C LEU A 257 10.58 -19.15 18.02
N GLU A 258 10.10 -20.38 18.26
CA GLU A 258 11.01 -21.51 18.46
C GLU A 258 11.75 -21.88 17.17
N GLU A 259 11.04 -21.93 16.03
CA GLU A 259 11.69 -22.26 14.76
C GLU A 259 12.55 -21.11 14.21
N SER A 260 12.27 -19.84 14.55
CA SER A 260 13.10 -18.71 14.12
C SER A 260 14.48 -18.72 14.75
N LYS A 261 14.68 -19.38 15.90
CA LYS A 261 16.00 -19.55 16.53
C LYS A 261 16.98 -20.35 15.67
N ALA A 262 16.47 -21.13 14.71
CA ALA A 262 17.29 -21.93 13.81
C ALA A 262 17.97 -21.10 12.70
N VAL A 263 17.63 -19.81 12.57
CA VAL A 263 18.18 -18.92 11.54
C VAL A 263 18.84 -17.70 12.14
N THR A 264 19.82 -17.15 11.42
CA THR A 264 20.55 -15.94 11.84
C THR A 264 19.84 -14.64 11.45
N GLN A 265 18.89 -14.71 10.53
CA GLN A 265 18.10 -13.57 10.10
C GLN A 265 17.19 -13.08 11.23
N MET A 266 17.03 -11.77 11.36
CA MET A 266 16.13 -11.18 12.35
C MET A 266 14.66 -11.39 11.94
N VAL A 267 13.98 -12.27 12.68
CA VAL A 267 12.56 -12.60 12.52
C VAL A 267 11.79 -12.01 13.69
N PHE A 268 11.04 -10.93 13.43
CA PHE A 268 10.21 -10.27 14.42
C PHE A 268 8.78 -10.78 14.33
N VAL A 269 8.26 -11.28 15.45
CA VAL A 269 6.95 -11.94 15.52
C VAL A 269 6.01 -11.15 16.43
N CYS A 270 4.81 -10.84 15.93
CA CYS A 270 3.78 -10.11 16.65
C CYS A 270 2.41 -10.75 16.40
N SER A 271 1.51 -10.74 17.37
CA SER A 271 0.14 -11.15 17.09
C SER A 271 -0.62 -10.02 16.40
N ILE A 272 -1.56 -10.37 15.52
CA ILE A 272 -2.38 -9.38 14.81
C ILE A 272 -3.23 -8.57 15.80
N ASP A 273 -3.77 -9.23 16.83
CA ASP A 273 -4.53 -8.55 17.89
C ASP A 273 -3.67 -7.52 18.65
N GLU A 274 -2.43 -7.88 19.00
CA GLU A 274 -1.49 -6.95 19.61
C GLU A 274 -1.17 -5.76 18.70
N LEU A 275 -0.93 -6.02 17.40
CA LEU A 275 -0.70 -4.96 16.43
C LEU A 275 -1.89 -4.01 16.31
N ILE A 276 -3.12 -4.54 16.24
CA ILE A 276 -4.35 -3.73 16.08
C ILE A 276 -4.62 -2.91 17.34
N THR A 277 -4.49 -3.51 18.52
CA THR A 277 -4.83 -2.88 19.80
C THR A 277 -3.77 -1.88 20.25
N LYS A 278 -2.48 -2.23 20.13
CA LYS A 278 -1.37 -1.39 20.62
C LYS A 278 -0.74 -0.49 19.55
N GLN A 279 -0.90 -0.80 18.26
CA GLN A 279 -0.37 -0.03 17.13
C GLN A 279 1.13 0.28 17.25
N ASP A 280 1.51 1.55 17.42
CA ASP A 280 2.89 2.00 17.59
C ASP A 280 3.54 1.43 18.86
N LYS A 281 2.74 1.03 19.84
CA LYS A 281 3.20 0.39 21.08
C LYS A 281 3.20 -1.14 20.99
N ALA A 282 2.93 -1.71 19.82
CA ALA A 282 2.96 -3.16 19.64
C ALA A 282 4.39 -3.68 19.78
N GLU A 283 4.53 -4.75 20.55
CA GLU A 283 5.80 -5.42 20.77
C GLU A 283 6.00 -6.51 19.73
N MET A 284 7.17 -6.53 19.11
CA MET A 284 7.62 -7.63 18.28
C MET A 284 8.79 -8.33 18.94
N VAL A 285 8.73 -9.65 18.97
CA VAL A 285 9.73 -10.50 19.62
C VAL A 285 10.57 -11.19 18.57
N SER A 286 11.89 -11.19 18.75
CA SER A 286 12.87 -11.90 17.91
C SER A 286 13.93 -12.52 18.80
N ASN A 287 13.92 -13.84 18.95
CA ASN A 287 14.84 -14.57 19.84
C ASN A 287 14.83 -13.97 21.27
N ASP A 288 15.90 -13.28 21.67
CA ASP A 288 16.05 -12.64 22.99
C ASP A 288 15.80 -11.12 22.97
N GLU A 289 15.43 -10.55 21.82
CA GLU A 289 15.15 -9.13 21.65
C GLU A 289 13.64 -8.88 21.53
N THR A 290 13.14 -7.91 22.27
CA THR A 290 11.79 -7.35 22.08
C THR A 290 11.94 -5.91 21.64
N ILE A 291 11.30 -5.55 20.53
CA ILE A 291 11.24 -4.17 20.03
C ILE A 291 9.81 -3.64 20.13
N VAL A 292 9.69 -2.37 20.48
CA VAL A 292 8.46 -1.60 20.28
C VAL A 292 8.52 -0.98 18.89
N LEU A 293 7.50 -1.24 18.07
CA LEU A 293 7.47 -0.81 16.67
C LEU A 293 7.68 0.71 16.51
N GLY A 294 7.00 1.50 17.35
CA GLY A 294 7.09 2.95 17.33
C GLY A 294 8.51 3.44 17.61
N ASP A 295 9.15 2.94 18.66
CA ASP A 295 10.49 3.37 19.06
C ASP A 295 11.53 3.05 17.99
N ARG A 296 11.36 1.91 17.30
CA ARG A 296 12.32 1.47 16.27
C ARG A 296 12.19 2.26 14.97
N PHE A 297 10.99 2.71 14.61
CA PHE A 297 10.70 3.25 13.27
C PHE A 297 10.19 4.71 13.24
N HIS A 298 9.76 5.30 14.36
CA HIS A 298 9.30 6.71 14.39
C HIS A 298 10.43 7.75 14.40
N CYS A 299 11.71 7.35 14.52
CA CYS A 299 12.84 8.27 14.69
C CYS A 299 13.16 9.24 13.52
N ALA A 300 12.33 9.37 12.47
CA ALA A 300 12.65 10.25 11.33
C ALA A 300 11.69 11.44 11.13
N ALA A 301 10.60 11.59 11.89
CA ALA A 301 9.58 12.60 11.59
C ALA A 301 9.68 13.91 12.41
N ASN A 302 10.39 13.91 13.56
CA ASN A 302 10.36 15.03 14.50
C ASN A 302 11.71 15.77 14.68
N GLN A 303 12.74 15.47 13.89
CA GLN A 303 14.06 16.13 14.00
C GLN A 303 14.33 17.21 12.94
N SER A 304 13.31 17.71 12.23
CA SER A 304 13.46 18.79 11.24
C SER A 304 12.66 20.05 11.59
N GLY A 305 12.53 20.38 12.87
CA GLY A 305 11.70 21.51 13.34
C GLY A 305 12.24 22.28 14.54
N GLY A 306 13.51 22.10 14.90
CA GLY A 306 14.09 22.82 16.02
C GLY A 306 15.60 22.83 15.92
N GLU A 307 16.13 23.81 15.20
CA GLU A 307 17.39 24.49 15.52
C GLU A 307 17.60 25.61 14.49
N ASN A 308 18.12 26.73 14.98
CA ASN A 308 18.46 27.99 14.30
C ASN A 308 17.36 29.06 14.29
N ASN A 309 17.22 29.73 15.43
CA ASN A 309 17.20 31.20 15.51
C ASN A 309 17.67 31.63 16.89
N GLU A 310 18.98 31.56 17.11
CA GLU A 310 19.71 32.46 18.01
C GLU A 310 21.00 32.89 17.29
N GLN A 311 20.94 34.07 16.68
CA GLN A 311 22.01 35.06 16.56
C GLN A 311 21.41 36.37 16.04
#